data_AF-A0A1I6WN89-F1
#
_entry.id   AF-A0A1I6WN89-F1
#
_cell.length_a   1.000
_cell.length_b   1.000
_cell.length_c   1.000
_cell.angle_alpha   90.00
_cell.angle_beta   90.00
_cell.angle_gamma   90.00
#
_symmetry.space_group_name_H-M   'P 1'
#
loop_
_entity.id
_entity.type
_entity.pdbx_description
1 polymer ?
#
loop_
_entity_poly.entity_id
_entity_poly.type
_entity_poly.pdbx_seq_one_letter_code
_entity_poly.pdbx_strand_id
1 'polypeptide(L)'
;MTQSELQVADLFYRNRIVFMGLIASSIISVGSVMAMNLIPGAGKWMILAISVVLLAVLGVMLVRKAGMHIFPYVAVGGSAALTLYLMFDVVSITNFFSVYYIVAIAVIYMRWTPLLLGLSIGLFMNIYVLIVQGPELAEQLSSSTAIGIFVYFGLVSALLIALVKAGKHFAAQMETMRAQSEAVTKQQTAQKEQLLAQVESIAGNLKQITEASEANQASFREMTHAFQEITEGANTQASSTSDISRLVQETHERLETMNNSLYQLEAQSTTANSSTTSGGEKIDELYETIAQFQLSVKDMSEQMEALDGVIRHVSEFTESIVRIASETNLLALNASIEAARAGESGRGFAVVAGEVRKLAELSAGTADAISEQLESMQQQADATRGLMNGIGKQMTSSSRITTDTREAFAVVRLTVEQLAQSLEHYRDTMTAIRGASSSIESATESVAAVSQQSSATLEELSATITTLAEQNERTLQRIKETSGSVQTLVS
;
A
#
# COMPACT_ATOMS: atom_id res chain seq x y z
N MET A 1 -59.99 -11.79 37.98
CA MET A 1 -60.84 -12.14 39.14
C MET A 1 -59.96 -12.75 40.20
N THR A 2 -60.06 -12.27 41.43
CA THR A 2 -59.37 -12.93 42.55
C THR A 2 -59.99 -14.31 42.78
N GLN A 3 -59.21 -15.26 43.30
CA GLN A 3 -59.68 -16.63 43.56
C GLN A 3 -60.95 -16.66 44.43
N SER A 4 -61.10 -15.65 45.30
CA SER A 4 -62.29 -15.43 46.14
C SER A 4 -63.55 -15.09 45.32
N GLU A 5 -63.43 -14.29 44.26
CA GLU A 5 -64.56 -13.88 43.41
C GLU A 5 -65.09 -15.05 42.57
N LEU A 6 -64.20 -15.92 42.08
CA LEU A 6 -64.57 -17.14 41.35
C LEU A 6 -65.31 -18.12 42.24
N GLN A 7 -64.87 -18.29 43.50
CA GLN A 7 -65.55 -19.17 44.45
C GLN A 7 -66.94 -18.66 44.84
N VAL A 8 -67.11 -17.35 45.00
CA VAL A 8 -68.42 -16.73 45.28
C VAL A 8 -69.35 -16.84 44.07
N ALA A 9 -68.83 -16.68 42.85
CA ALA A 9 -69.61 -16.84 41.61
C ALA A 9 -70.11 -18.28 41.41
N ASP A 10 -69.25 -19.29 41.61
CA ASP A 10 -69.64 -20.71 41.57
C ASP A 10 -70.72 -21.03 42.62
N LEU A 11 -70.55 -20.50 43.84
CA LEU A 11 -71.54 -20.68 44.91
C LEU A 11 -72.89 -20.05 44.55
N PHE A 12 -72.88 -18.86 43.95
CA PHE A 12 -74.09 -18.19 43.49
C PHE A 12 -74.80 -18.98 42.39
N TYR A 13 -74.05 -19.53 41.44
CA TYR A 13 -74.59 -20.38 40.39
C TYR A 13 -75.26 -21.63 40.97
N ARG A 14 -74.59 -22.34 41.89
CA ARG A 14 -75.15 -23.54 42.56
C ARG A 14 -76.37 -23.22 43.42
N ASN A 15 -76.32 -22.15 44.21
CA ASN A 15 -77.46 -21.70 45.03
C ASN A 15 -78.68 -21.39 44.15
N ARG A 16 -78.48 -20.76 42.98
CA ARG A 16 -79.56 -20.45 42.03
C ARG A 16 -80.18 -21.72 41.43
N ILE A 17 -79.36 -22.71 41.06
CA ILE A 17 -79.87 -24.00 40.56
C ILE A 17 -80.74 -24.67 41.62
N VAL A 18 -80.25 -24.77 42.86
CA VAL A 18 -80.99 -25.38 43.96
C VAL A 18 -82.28 -24.61 44.25
N PHE A 19 -82.25 -23.28 44.26
CA PHE A 19 -83.45 -22.46 44.45
C PHE A 19 -84.52 -22.72 43.39
N MET A 20 -84.15 -22.76 42.10
CA MET A 20 -85.10 -23.09 41.03
C MET A 20 -85.64 -24.51 41.17
N GLY A 21 -84.78 -25.47 41.55
CA GLY A 21 -85.19 -26.84 41.83
C GLY A 21 -86.17 -26.95 43.01
N LEU A 22 -86.01 -26.12 44.04
CA LEU A 22 -86.91 -26.06 45.19
C LEU A 22 -88.25 -25.40 44.86
N ILE A 23 -88.26 -24.37 44.01
CA ILE A 23 -89.52 -23.77 43.52
C ILE A 23 -90.32 -24.84 42.76
N ALA A 24 -89.68 -25.51 41.80
CA ALA A 24 -90.32 -26.53 40.99
C ALA A 24 -90.86 -27.69 41.85
N SER A 25 -90.07 -28.18 42.79
CA SER A 25 -90.50 -29.26 43.68
C SER A 25 -91.60 -28.83 44.65
N SER A 26 -91.57 -27.59 45.17
CA SER A 26 -92.61 -27.06 46.05
C SER A 26 -93.94 -26.92 45.32
N ILE A 27 -93.94 -26.47 44.06
CA ILE A 27 -95.16 -26.41 43.22
C ILE A 27 -95.74 -27.81 43.02
N ILE A 28 -94.89 -28.80 42.71
CA ILE A 28 -95.32 -30.19 42.50
C ILE A 28 -95.85 -30.80 43.81
N SER A 29 -95.16 -30.59 44.94
CA SER A 29 -95.53 -31.13 46.25
C SER A 29 -96.81 -30.50 46.81
N VAL A 30 -96.97 -29.18 46.71
CA VAL A 30 -98.22 -28.51 47.12
C VAL A 30 -99.38 -28.91 46.21
N GLY A 31 -99.13 -28.99 44.90
CA GLY A 31 -100.12 -29.41 43.91
C GLY A 31 -100.62 -30.83 44.16
N SER A 32 -99.74 -31.78 44.49
CA SER A 32 -100.13 -33.16 44.80
C SER A 32 -100.94 -33.26 46.09
N VAL A 33 -100.55 -32.54 47.15
CA VAL A 33 -101.28 -32.50 48.43
C VAL A 33 -102.68 -31.91 48.27
N MET A 34 -102.85 -30.87 47.44
CA MET A 34 -104.17 -30.30 47.15
C MET A 34 -105.05 -31.24 46.31
N ALA A 35 -104.50 -31.78 45.21
CA ALA A 35 -105.27 -32.59 44.25
C ALA A 35 -105.71 -33.95 44.80
N MET A 36 -104.86 -34.64 45.57
CA MET A 36 -105.14 -35.99 46.07
C MET A 36 -105.88 -36.01 47.42
N ASN A 37 -106.19 -34.84 47.99
CA ASN A 37 -106.81 -34.68 49.31
C ASN A 37 -106.12 -35.48 50.44
N LEU A 38 -104.79 -35.63 50.36
CA LEU A 38 -103.98 -36.52 51.22
C LEU A 38 -103.99 -36.15 52.71
N ILE A 39 -104.25 -34.90 53.08
CA ILE A 39 -104.21 -34.41 54.47
C ILE A 39 -105.53 -33.68 54.77
N PRO A 40 -106.39 -34.18 55.67
CA PRO A 40 -107.66 -33.49 55.96
C PRO A 40 -107.45 -32.20 56.78
N GLY A 41 -108.29 -31.18 56.52
CA GLY A 41 -108.39 -29.98 57.35
C GLY A 41 -107.22 -28.98 57.25
N ALA A 42 -106.83 -28.41 58.39
CA ALA A 42 -105.87 -27.30 58.49
C ALA A 42 -104.41 -27.67 58.12
N GLY A 43 -104.05 -28.96 58.13
CA GLY A 43 -102.67 -29.41 57.86
C GLY A 43 -102.15 -29.09 56.46
N LYS A 44 -103.01 -29.09 55.43
CA LYS A 44 -102.62 -28.72 54.05
C LYS A 44 -102.14 -27.28 53.92
N TRP A 45 -102.78 -26.37 54.66
CA TRP A 45 -102.40 -24.95 54.66
C TRP A 45 -101.06 -24.73 55.38
N MET A 46 -100.69 -25.61 56.31
CA MET A 46 -99.40 -25.56 57.00
C MET A 46 -98.23 -25.91 56.07
N ILE A 47 -98.37 -26.90 55.18
CA ILE A 47 -97.34 -27.26 54.18
C ILE A 47 -97.11 -26.12 53.18
N LEU A 48 -98.20 -25.49 52.73
CA LEU A 48 -98.11 -24.29 51.89
C LEU A 48 -97.37 -23.16 52.63
N ALA A 49 -97.68 -22.93 53.91
CA ALA A 49 -96.99 -21.91 54.70
C ALA A 49 -95.49 -22.20 54.86
N ILE A 50 -95.10 -23.44 55.22
CA ILE A 50 -93.70 -23.82 55.42
C ILE A 50 -92.91 -23.73 54.10
N SER A 51 -93.48 -24.20 52.99
CA SER A 51 -92.83 -24.13 51.67
C SER A 51 -92.67 -22.69 51.18
N VAL A 52 -93.68 -21.83 51.36
CA VAL A 52 -93.59 -20.40 51.02
C VAL A 52 -92.56 -19.69 51.89
N VAL A 53 -92.52 -19.96 53.20
CA VAL A 53 -91.53 -19.37 54.11
C VAL A 53 -90.11 -19.81 53.72
N LEU A 54 -89.89 -21.09 53.45
CA LEU A 54 -88.59 -21.60 53.02
C LEU A 54 -88.13 -20.95 51.71
N LEU A 55 -89.01 -20.88 50.71
CA LEU A 55 -88.72 -20.23 49.43
C LEU A 55 -88.51 -18.72 49.58
N ALA A 56 -89.24 -18.04 50.47
CA ALA A 56 -89.04 -16.62 50.74
C ALA A 56 -87.68 -16.36 51.40
N VAL A 57 -87.30 -17.15 52.42
CA VAL A 57 -85.99 -17.04 53.09
C VAL A 57 -84.86 -17.29 52.09
N LEU A 58 -84.91 -18.38 51.33
CA LEU A 58 -83.90 -18.68 50.31
C LEU A 58 -83.89 -17.61 49.20
N GLY A 59 -85.06 -17.14 48.76
CA GLY A 59 -85.18 -16.09 47.75
C GLY A 59 -84.54 -14.77 48.20
N VAL A 60 -84.79 -14.35 49.44
CA VAL A 60 -84.16 -13.15 50.02
C VAL A 60 -82.65 -13.32 50.13
N MET A 61 -82.16 -14.48 50.56
CA MET A 61 -80.72 -14.77 50.61
C MET A 61 -80.07 -14.68 49.22
N LEU A 62 -80.77 -15.16 48.17
CA LEU A 62 -80.28 -15.13 46.80
C LEU A 62 -80.25 -13.70 46.21
N VAL A 63 -81.31 -12.92 46.43
CA VAL A 63 -81.42 -11.54 45.92
C VAL A 63 -80.47 -10.60 46.65
N ARG A 64 -80.37 -10.70 47.99
CA ARG A 64 -79.45 -9.88 48.79
C ARG A 64 -78.00 -10.36 48.71
N LYS A 65 -77.73 -11.51 48.07
CA LYS A 65 -76.44 -12.20 48.07
C LYS A 65 -75.85 -12.35 49.50
N ALA A 66 -76.72 -12.41 50.50
CA ALA A 66 -76.36 -12.43 51.91
C ALA A 66 -76.45 -13.87 52.44
N GLY A 67 -75.42 -14.30 53.18
CA GLY A 67 -75.40 -15.66 53.73
C GLY A 67 -75.22 -16.76 52.67
N MET A 68 -74.55 -16.48 51.54
CA MET A 68 -74.38 -17.45 50.44
C MET A 68 -73.75 -18.76 50.88
N HIS A 69 -72.81 -18.73 51.83
CA HIS A 69 -72.22 -19.94 52.42
C HIS A 69 -73.17 -20.72 53.33
N ILE A 70 -74.17 -20.06 53.91
CA ILE A 70 -75.17 -20.66 54.81
C ILE A 70 -76.36 -21.22 54.00
N PHE A 71 -76.61 -20.67 52.81
CA PHE A 71 -77.69 -21.08 51.89
C PHE A 71 -77.80 -22.60 51.68
N PRO A 72 -76.71 -23.37 51.45
CA PRO A 72 -76.80 -24.82 51.28
C PRO A 72 -77.41 -25.53 52.49
N TYR A 73 -77.08 -25.06 53.69
CA TYR A 73 -77.55 -25.64 54.95
C TYR A 73 -79.01 -25.29 55.20
N VAL A 74 -79.42 -24.06 54.89
CA VAL A 74 -80.82 -23.62 54.98
C VAL A 74 -81.69 -24.37 53.97
N ALA A 75 -81.18 -24.58 52.75
CA ALA A 75 -81.88 -25.34 51.71
C ALA A 75 -82.05 -26.82 52.10
N VAL A 76 -80.97 -27.49 52.53
CA VAL A 76 -81.04 -28.90 52.95
C VAL A 76 -81.87 -29.07 54.22
N GLY A 77 -81.61 -28.27 55.25
CA GLY A 77 -82.31 -28.34 56.54
C GLY A 77 -83.78 -27.90 56.45
N GLY A 78 -84.07 -26.86 55.67
CA GLY A 78 -85.45 -26.40 55.45
C GLY A 78 -86.28 -27.38 54.65
N SER A 79 -85.73 -27.95 53.57
CA SER A 79 -86.40 -29.02 52.83
C SER A 79 -86.59 -30.26 53.68
N ALA A 80 -85.63 -30.57 54.56
CA ALA A 80 -85.81 -31.64 55.53
C ALA A 80 -86.93 -31.37 56.53
N ALA A 81 -87.02 -30.16 57.09
CA ALA A 81 -88.10 -29.80 58.00
C ALA A 81 -89.48 -29.94 57.33
N LEU A 82 -89.59 -29.52 56.06
CA LEU A 82 -90.80 -29.68 55.26
C LEU A 82 -91.15 -31.16 55.03
N THR A 83 -90.17 -31.98 54.65
CA THR A 83 -90.35 -33.42 54.45
C THR A 83 -90.73 -34.13 55.76
N LEU A 84 -90.12 -33.76 56.88
CA LEU A 84 -90.43 -34.33 58.19
C LEU A 84 -91.86 -34.00 58.61
N TYR A 85 -92.32 -32.78 58.34
CA TYR A 85 -93.70 -32.38 58.60
C TYR A 85 -94.70 -33.23 57.80
N LEU A 86 -94.43 -33.44 56.50
CA LEU A 86 -95.26 -34.33 55.67
C LEU A 86 -95.32 -35.77 56.20
N MET A 87 -94.23 -36.26 56.80
CA MET A 87 -94.17 -37.58 57.41
C MET A 87 -94.98 -37.71 58.71
N PHE A 88 -95.33 -36.63 59.41
CA PHE A 88 -96.17 -36.75 60.61
C PHE A 88 -97.64 -37.03 60.27
N ASP A 89 -98.15 -36.38 59.22
CA ASP A 89 -99.58 -36.45 58.86
C ASP A 89 -99.90 -37.56 57.86
N VAL A 90 -98.93 -37.97 57.03
CA VAL A 90 -99.14 -38.96 55.95
C VAL A 90 -98.24 -40.17 56.14
N VAL A 91 -98.88 -41.31 56.41
CA VAL A 91 -98.22 -42.61 56.51
C VAL A 91 -98.16 -43.23 55.11
N SER A 92 -96.95 -43.38 54.57
CA SER A 92 -96.75 -43.89 53.21
C SER A 92 -95.35 -44.48 53.02
N ILE A 93 -95.26 -45.59 52.28
CA ILE A 93 -93.96 -46.15 51.85
C ILE A 93 -93.15 -45.16 51.00
N THR A 94 -93.82 -44.18 50.37
CA THR A 94 -93.17 -43.14 49.57
C THR A 94 -92.31 -42.18 50.40
N ASN A 95 -92.51 -42.11 51.72
CA ASN A 95 -91.70 -41.30 52.63
C ASN A 95 -90.22 -41.71 52.59
N PHE A 96 -89.91 -42.99 52.37
CA PHE A 96 -88.53 -43.45 52.19
C PHE A 96 -87.86 -42.85 50.93
N PHE A 97 -88.63 -42.52 49.88
CA PHE A 97 -88.07 -41.90 48.67
C PHE A 97 -87.77 -40.41 48.86
N SER A 98 -88.53 -39.72 49.71
CA SER A 98 -88.38 -38.28 49.96
C SER A 98 -87.02 -37.91 50.56
N VAL A 99 -86.37 -38.83 51.26
CA VAL A 99 -85.01 -38.66 51.80
C VAL A 99 -83.98 -38.47 50.68
N TYR A 100 -84.10 -39.18 49.57
CA TYR A 100 -83.18 -39.03 48.44
C TYR A 100 -83.25 -37.65 47.80
N TYR A 101 -84.38 -36.95 47.93
CA TYR A 101 -84.50 -35.57 47.45
C TYR A 101 -83.63 -34.59 48.26
N ILE A 102 -83.60 -34.73 49.58
CA ILE A 102 -82.75 -33.91 50.47
C ILE A 102 -81.28 -34.14 50.13
N VAL A 103 -80.92 -35.41 49.94
CA VAL A 103 -79.56 -35.80 49.55
C VAL A 103 -79.21 -35.28 48.16
N ALA A 104 -80.14 -35.31 47.20
CA ALA A 104 -79.95 -34.77 45.86
C ALA A 104 -79.66 -33.25 45.88
N ILE A 105 -80.39 -32.48 46.70
CA ILE A 105 -80.11 -31.06 46.92
C ILE A 105 -78.70 -30.84 47.48
N ALA A 106 -78.31 -31.66 48.46
CA ALA A 106 -77.03 -31.53 49.13
C ALA A 106 -75.82 -31.78 48.19
N VAL A 107 -75.96 -32.71 47.23
CA VAL A 107 -74.92 -33.09 46.26
C VAL A 107 -74.60 -31.98 45.27
N ILE A 108 -75.58 -31.16 44.87
CA ILE A 108 -75.39 -30.09 43.87
C ILE A 108 -74.29 -29.11 44.30
N TYR A 109 -74.10 -28.94 45.61
CA TYR A 109 -73.04 -28.08 46.15
C TYR A 109 -71.63 -28.64 45.96
N MET A 110 -71.48 -29.94 45.63
CA MET A 110 -70.21 -30.69 45.59
C MET A 110 -69.31 -30.37 46.78
N ARG A 111 -69.91 -30.23 47.96
CA ARG A 111 -69.24 -29.94 49.22
C ARG A 111 -69.55 -31.05 50.21
N TRP A 112 -68.53 -31.45 50.95
CA TRP A 112 -68.66 -32.49 51.97
C TRP A 112 -69.59 -32.07 53.10
N THR A 113 -69.64 -30.78 53.45
CA THR A 113 -70.40 -30.31 54.60
C THR A 113 -71.92 -30.33 54.40
N PRO A 114 -72.53 -29.84 53.29
CA PRO A 114 -73.96 -30.00 53.08
C PRO A 114 -74.34 -31.45 52.77
N LEU A 115 -73.48 -32.20 52.08
CA LEU A 115 -73.70 -33.62 51.77
C LEU A 115 -73.82 -34.45 53.05
N LEU A 116 -72.86 -34.33 53.98
CA LEU A 116 -72.92 -35.05 55.26
C LEU A 116 -74.16 -34.66 56.05
N LEU A 117 -74.52 -33.37 56.08
CA LEU A 117 -75.75 -32.92 56.73
C LEU A 117 -76.99 -33.60 56.13
N GLY A 118 -77.12 -33.60 54.80
CA GLY A 118 -78.25 -34.23 54.10
C GLY A 118 -78.30 -35.75 54.30
N LEU A 119 -77.15 -36.43 54.30
CA LEU A 119 -77.06 -37.86 54.57
C LEU A 119 -77.43 -38.19 56.02
N SER A 120 -76.96 -37.42 57.00
CA SER A 120 -77.29 -37.62 58.40
C SER A 120 -78.79 -37.41 58.67
N ILE A 121 -79.37 -36.34 58.12
CA ILE A 121 -80.80 -36.06 58.22
C ILE A 121 -81.61 -37.15 57.52
N GLY A 122 -81.17 -37.59 56.35
CA GLY A 122 -81.83 -38.65 55.59
C GLY A 122 -81.85 -39.99 56.31
N LEU A 123 -80.72 -40.38 56.92
CA LEU A 123 -80.64 -41.59 57.74
C LEU A 123 -81.60 -41.50 58.93
N PHE A 124 -81.62 -40.35 59.61
CA PHE A 124 -82.52 -40.11 60.73
C PHE A 124 -83.99 -40.22 60.32
N MET A 125 -84.39 -39.66 59.19
CA MET A 125 -85.75 -39.77 58.66
C MET A 125 -86.14 -41.20 58.30
N ASN A 126 -85.24 -41.97 57.67
CA ASN A 126 -85.51 -43.38 57.38
C ASN A 126 -85.71 -44.21 58.66
N ILE A 127 -84.92 -43.93 59.71
CA ILE A 127 -85.08 -44.56 61.02
C ILE A 127 -86.42 -44.14 61.66
N TYR A 128 -86.78 -42.86 61.57
CA TYR A 128 -88.06 -42.34 62.05
C TYR A 128 -89.25 -43.04 61.37
N VAL A 129 -89.25 -43.14 60.03
CA VAL A 129 -90.32 -43.84 59.29
C VAL A 129 -90.40 -45.31 59.71
N LEU A 130 -89.27 -46.01 59.88
CA LEU A 130 -89.27 -47.41 60.30
C LEU A 130 -89.83 -47.61 61.72
N ILE A 131 -89.47 -46.74 62.68
CA ILE A 131 -89.87 -46.89 64.08
C ILE A 131 -91.31 -46.43 64.31
N VAL A 132 -91.70 -45.28 63.74
CA VAL A 132 -92.98 -44.63 64.03
C VAL A 132 -94.09 -45.08 63.09
N GLN A 133 -93.82 -45.15 61.78
CA GLN A 133 -94.82 -45.56 60.78
C GLN A 133 -94.77 -47.07 60.48
N GLY A 134 -93.70 -47.76 60.87
CA GLY A 134 -93.51 -49.19 60.61
C GLY A 134 -94.68 -50.10 61.04
N PRO A 135 -95.29 -49.92 62.23
CA PRO A 135 -96.42 -50.75 62.66
C PRO A 135 -97.65 -50.63 61.75
N GLU A 136 -97.98 -49.42 61.27
CA GLU A 136 -99.10 -49.19 60.35
C GLU A 136 -98.78 -49.61 58.91
N LEU A 137 -97.50 -49.60 58.53
CA LEU A 137 -97.04 -50.05 57.22
C LEU A 137 -96.74 -51.55 57.17
N ALA A 138 -97.03 -52.32 58.23
CA ALA A 138 -96.63 -53.73 58.34
C ALA A 138 -97.16 -54.62 57.21
N GLU A 139 -98.31 -54.29 56.61
CA GLU A 139 -98.87 -55.03 55.47
C GLU A 139 -98.12 -54.77 54.14
N GLN A 140 -97.46 -53.62 54.01
CA GLN A 140 -96.67 -53.22 52.83
C GLN A 140 -95.16 -53.36 53.04
N LEU A 141 -94.70 -53.39 54.30
CA LEU A 141 -93.30 -53.33 54.68
C LEU A 141 -92.83 -54.67 55.27
N SER A 142 -92.43 -55.59 54.39
CA SER A 142 -91.75 -56.81 54.82
C SER A 142 -90.36 -56.50 55.40
N SER A 143 -89.86 -57.33 56.31
CA SER A 143 -88.52 -57.14 56.90
C SER A 143 -87.40 -57.08 55.85
N SER A 144 -87.56 -57.73 54.69
CA SER A 144 -86.60 -57.66 53.58
C SER A 144 -86.65 -56.32 52.83
N THR A 145 -87.84 -55.72 52.68
CA THR A 145 -88.01 -54.40 52.06
C THR A 145 -87.36 -53.30 52.89
N ALA A 146 -87.51 -53.34 54.22
CA ALA A 146 -86.89 -52.37 55.13
C ALA A 146 -85.36 -52.42 55.05
N ILE A 147 -84.77 -53.62 55.09
CA ILE A 147 -83.32 -53.81 54.92
C ILE A 147 -82.86 -53.29 53.54
N GLY A 148 -83.62 -53.58 52.49
CA GLY A 148 -83.34 -53.11 51.13
C GLY A 148 -83.24 -51.59 51.04
N ILE A 149 -84.13 -50.84 51.70
CA ILE A 149 -84.11 -49.37 51.69
C ILE A 149 -82.84 -48.81 52.34
N PHE A 150 -82.40 -49.37 53.48
CA PHE A 150 -81.16 -48.95 54.13
C PHE A 150 -79.91 -49.33 53.31
N VAL A 151 -79.92 -50.49 52.65
CA VAL A 151 -78.85 -50.89 51.72
C VAL A 151 -78.79 -49.93 50.53
N TYR A 152 -79.91 -49.59 49.90
CA TYR A 152 -79.97 -48.61 48.82
C TYR A 152 -79.52 -47.22 49.29
N PHE A 153 -79.93 -46.78 50.48
CA PHE A 153 -79.48 -45.52 51.05
C PHE A 153 -77.96 -45.52 51.27
N GLY A 154 -77.39 -46.62 51.78
CA GLY A 154 -75.95 -46.81 51.92
C GLY A 154 -75.20 -46.79 50.59
N LEU A 155 -75.70 -47.49 49.57
CA LEU A 155 -75.12 -47.51 48.21
C LEU A 155 -75.13 -46.12 47.56
N VAL A 156 -76.27 -45.42 47.64
CA VAL A 156 -76.40 -44.05 47.12
C VAL A 156 -75.48 -43.10 47.88
N SER A 157 -75.40 -43.22 49.20
CA SER A 157 -74.48 -42.42 50.03
C SER A 157 -73.02 -42.61 49.60
N ALA A 158 -72.58 -43.85 49.42
CA ALA A 158 -71.22 -44.18 48.97
C ALA A 158 -70.94 -43.62 47.57
N LEU A 159 -71.89 -43.73 46.65
CA LEU A 159 -71.77 -43.20 45.28
C LEU A 159 -71.64 -41.66 45.28
N LEU A 160 -72.43 -40.97 46.08
CA LEU A 160 -72.43 -39.51 46.15
C LEU A 160 -71.16 -38.95 46.82
N ILE A 161 -70.68 -39.63 47.85
CA ILE A 161 -69.37 -39.38 48.48
C ILE A 161 -68.25 -39.51 47.44
N ALA A 162 -68.28 -40.59 46.64
CA ALA A 162 -67.31 -40.79 45.56
C ALA A 162 -67.39 -39.68 44.49
N LEU A 163 -68.61 -39.24 44.14
CA LEU A 163 -68.85 -38.19 43.15
C LEU A 163 -68.27 -36.84 43.59
N VAL A 164 -68.45 -36.45 44.87
CA VAL A 164 -67.86 -35.21 45.40
C VAL A 164 -66.33 -35.31 45.46
N LYS A 165 -65.77 -36.47 45.81
CA LYS A 165 -64.32 -36.70 45.82
C LYS A 165 -63.72 -36.57 44.41
N ALA A 166 -64.34 -37.22 43.41
CA ALA A 166 -63.92 -37.15 42.02
C ALA A 166 -63.98 -35.72 41.47
N GLY A 167 -65.06 -34.97 41.76
CA GLY A 167 -65.21 -33.59 41.33
C GLY A 167 -64.11 -32.66 41.85
N LYS A 168 -63.69 -32.81 43.12
CA LYS A 168 -62.58 -32.02 43.68
C LYS A 168 -61.23 -32.37 43.05
N HIS A 169 -60.96 -33.66 42.82
CA HIS A 169 -59.71 -34.09 42.21
C HIS A 169 -59.57 -33.57 40.77
N PHE A 170 -60.65 -33.65 39.99
CA PHE A 170 -60.68 -33.14 38.63
C PHE A 170 -60.46 -31.62 38.55
N ALA A 171 -61.05 -30.85 39.47
CA ALA A 171 -60.85 -29.40 39.53
C ALA A 171 -59.38 -29.03 39.81
N ALA A 172 -58.72 -29.72 40.75
CA ALA A 172 -57.31 -29.49 41.06
C ALA A 172 -56.38 -29.86 39.88
N GLN A 173 -56.68 -30.95 39.18
CA GLN A 173 -55.93 -31.39 38.01
C GLN A 173 -56.06 -30.41 36.82
N MET A 174 -57.21 -29.77 36.67
CA MET A 174 -57.44 -28.77 35.63
C MET A 174 -56.60 -27.50 35.86
N GLU A 175 -56.36 -27.12 37.11
CA GLU A 175 -55.56 -25.94 37.48
C GLU A 175 -54.07 -26.14 37.16
N THR A 176 -53.53 -27.33 37.46
CA THR A 176 -52.13 -27.66 37.15
C THR A 176 -51.89 -27.76 35.63
N MET A 177 -52.84 -28.32 34.87
CA MET A 177 -52.74 -28.39 33.41
C MET A 177 -52.73 -27.00 32.75
N ARG A 178 -53.52 -26.04 33.25
CA ARG A 178 -53.51 -24.66 32.74
C ARG A 178 -52.17 -23.98 32.98
N ALA A 179 -51.63 -24.10 34.20
CA ALA A 179 -50.33 -23.53 34.54
C ALA A 179 -49.19 -24.11 33.68
N GLN A 180 -49.20 -25.42 33.40
CA GLN A 180 -48.23 -26.06 32.50
C GLN A 180 -48.35 -25.57 31.06
N SER A 181 -49.56 -25.47 30.52
CA SER A 181 -49.78 -24.97 29.16
C SER A 181 -49.27 -23.53 28.99
N GLU A 182 -49.55 -22.65 29.96
CA GLU A 182 -49.06 -21.27 29.92
C GLU A 182 -47.53 -21.19 29.99
N ALA A 183 -46.89 -22.05 30.80
CA ALA A 183 -45.43 -22.11 30.88
C ALA A 183 -44.79 -22.57 29.56
N VAL A 184 -45.34 -23.61 28.91
CA VAL A 184 -44.85 -24.11 27.62
C VAL A 184 -45.02 -23.06 26.52
N THR A 185 -46.16 -22.38 26.45
CA THR A 185 -46.37 -21.32 25.45
C THR A 185 -45.40 -20.14 25.67
N LYS A 186 -45.13 -19.75 26.93
CA LYS A 186 -44.12 -18.73 27.23
C LYS A 186 -42.71 -19.17 26.79
N GLN A 187 -42.34 -20.42 27.07
CA GLN A 187 -41.05 -20.97 26.66
C GLN A 187 -40.89 -21.03 25.14
N GLN A 188 -41.90 -21.51 24.42
CA GLN A 188 -41.88 -21.55 22.95
C GLN A 188 -41.80 -20.16 22.34
N THR A 189 -42.51 -19.18 22.91
CA THR A 189 -42.45 -17.79 22.46
C THR A 189 -41.05 -17.20 22.65
N ALA A 190 -40.45 -17.39 23.83
CA ALA A 190 -39.09 -16.93 24.12
C ALA A 190 -38.03 -17.61 23.22
N GLN A 191 -38.17 -18.91 22.95
CA GLN A 191 -37.30 -19.63 22.02
C GLN A 191 -37.44 -19.11 20.58
N LYS A 192 -38.66 -18.80 20.13
CA LYS A 192 -38.90 -18.20 18.81
C LYS A 192 -38.26 -16.82 18.72
N GLU A 193 -38.44 -15.96 19.72
CA GLU A 193 -37.80 -14.63 19.76
C GLU A 193 -36.28 -14.72 19.73
N GLN A 194 -35.69 -15.63 20.53
CA GLN A 194 -34.24 -15.85 20.52
C GLN A 194 -33.73 -16.36 19.16
N LEU A 195 -34.46 -17.29 18.53
CA LEU A 195 -34.12 -17.79 17.20
C LEU A 195 -34.17 -16.67 16.16
N LEU A 196 -35.22 -15.85 16.16
CA LEU A 196 -35.35 -14.71 15.25
C LEU A 196 -34.20 -13.71 15.42
N ALA A 197 -33.82 -13.39 16.66
CA ALA A 197 -32.69 -12.50 16.94
C ALA A 197 -31.34 -13.09 16.44
N GLN A 198 -31.13 -14.40 16.59
CA GLN A 198 -29.92 -15.06 16.06
C GLN A 198 -29.91 -15.04 14.53
N VAL A 199 -31.05 -15.30 13.88
CA VAL A 199 -31.16 -15.29 12.43
C VAL A 199 -30.94 -13.87 11.86
N GLU A 200 -31.46 -12.84 12.53
CA GLU A 200 -31.20 -11.44 12.18
C GLU A 200 -29.71 -11.07 12.33
N SER A 201 -29.05 -11.52 13.40
CA SER A 201 -27.61 -11.34 13.58
C SER A 201 -26.79 -12.05 12.50
N ILE A 202 -27.16 -13.29 12.13
CA ILE A 202 -26.53 -14.03 11.02
C ILE A 202 -26.71 -13.27 9.71
N ALA A 203 -27.91 -12.78 9.41
CA ALA A 203 -28.18 -11.99 8.21
C ALA A 203 -27.34 -10.71 8.16
N GLY A 204 -27.20 -10.00 9.29
CA GLY A 204 -26.33 -8.83 9.42
C GLY A 204 -24.86 -9.15 9.15
N ASN A 205 -24.34 -10.23 9.73
CA ASN A 205 -22.96 -10.67 9.51
C ASN A 205 -22.73 -11.10 8.05
N LEU A 206 -23.66 -11.84 7.44
CA LEU A 206 -23.56 -12.24 6.03
C LEU A 206 -23.53 -11.02 5.10
N LYS A 207 -24.30 -9.97 5.40
CA LYS A 207 -24.25 -8.71 4.65
C LYS A 207 -22.86 -8.06 4.76
N GLN A 208 -22.30 -7.95 5.96
CA GLN A 208 -20.96 -7.39 6.16
C GLN A 208 -19.87 -8.18 5.43
N ILE A 209 -19.94 -9.53 5.46
CA ILE A 209 -18.98 -10.37 4.73
C ILE A 209 -19.16 -10.20 3.22
N THR A 210 -20.39 -10.03 2.72
CA THR A 210 -20.66 -9.74 1.30
C THR A 210 -19.96 -8.45 0.87
N GLU A 211 -20.18 -7.35 1.62
CA GLU A 211 -19.56 -6.05 1.34
C GLU A 211 -18.02 -6.14 1.40
N ALA A 212 -17.47 -6.85 2.37
CA ALA A 212 -16.02 -7.09 2.49
C ALA A 212 -15.46 -7.93 1.32
N SER A 213 -16.16 -8.97 0.88
CA SER A 213 -15.76 -9.77 -0.28
C SER A 213 -15.81 -8.95 -1.57
N GLU A 214 -16.81 -8.10 -1.76
CA GLU A 214 -16.88 -7.22 -2.94
C GLU A 214 -15.73 -6.21 -2.96
N ALA A 215 -15.39 -5.62 -1.80
CA ALA A 215 -14.23 -4.75 -1.65
C ALA A 215 -12.89 -5.47 -1.91
N ASN A 216 -12.74 -6.71 -1.43
CA ASN A 216 -11.58 -7.54 -1.74
C ASN A 216 -11.46 -7.80 -3.23
N GLN A 217 -12.57 -8.03 -3.94
CA GLN A 217 -12.52 -8.27 -5.38
C GLN A 217 -12.12 -7.04 -6.18
N ALA A 218 -12.51 -5.84 -5.75
CA ALA A 218 -11.99 -4.59 -6.31
C ALA A 218 -10.47 -4.48 -6.07
N SER A 219 -10.02 -4.76 -4.85
CA SER A 219 -8.60 -4.72 -4.46
C SER A 219 -7.75 -5.71 -5.27
N PHE A 220 -8.26 -6.93 -5.53
CA PHE A 220 -7.56 -7.90 -6.37
C PHE A 220 -7.38 -7.41 -7.81
N ARG A 221 -8.39 -6.76 -8.41
CA ARG A 221 -8.25 -6.18 -9.76
C ARG A 221 -7.21 -5.07 -9.80
N GLU A 222 -7.19 -4.21 -8.78
CA GLU A 222 -6.20 -3.14 -8.68
C GLU A 222 -4.78 -3.70 -8.50
N MET A 223 -4.61 -4.74 -7.68
CA MET A 223 -3.33 -5.45 -7.57
C MET A 223 -2.90 -6.10 -8.89
N THR A 224 -3.82 -6.71 -9.64
CA THR A 224 -3.51 -7.24 -10.99
C THR A 224 -3.01 -6.16 -11.93
N HIS A 225 -3.67 -5.00 -11.96
CA HIS A 225 -3.23 -3.86 -12.77
C HIS A 225 -1.85 -3.35 -12.34
N ALA A 226 -1.62 -3.17 -11.04
CA ALA A 226 -0.33 -2.75 -10.52
C ALA A 226 0.79 -3.74 -10.90
N PHE A 227 0.55 -5.05 -10.80
CA PHE A 227 1.54 -6.05 -11.20
C PHE A 227 1.82 -6.07 -12.71
N GLN A 228 0.82 -5.78 -13.55
CA GLN A 228 1.05 -5.60 -14.99
C GLN A 228 1.95 -4.39 -15.27
N GLU A 229 1.69 -3.25 -14.64
CA GLU A 229 2.52 -2.05 -14.79
C GLU A 229 3.97 -2.30 -14.32
N ILE A 230 4.15 -2.97 -13.18
CA ILE A 230 5.50 -3.31 -12.70
C ILE A 230 6.18 -4.30 -13.66
N THR A 231 5.45 -5.24 -14.24
CA THR A 231 6.00 -6.18 -15.24
C THR A 231 6.48 -5.45 -16.50
N GLU A 232 5.70 -4.49 -16.99
CA GLU A 232 6.09 -3.65 -18.13
C GLU A 232 7.31 -2.78 -17.80
N GLY A 233 7.36 -2.23 -16.58
CA GLY A 233 8.52 -1.52 -16.05
C GLY A 233 9.77 -2.40 -15.98
N ALA A 234 9.66 -3.62 -15.46
CA ALA A 234 10.75 -4.59 -15.38
C ALA A 234 11.27 -4.99 -16.77
N ASN A 235 10.40 -5.20 -17.75
CA ASN A 235 10.79 -5.47 -19.13
C ASN A 235 11.54 -4.29 -19.76
N THR A 236 11.06 -3.06 -19.54
CA THR A 236 11.73 -1.84 -19.99
C THR A 236 13.11 -1.68 -19.34
N GLN A 237 13.22 -2.01 -18.05
CA GLN A 237 14.48 -2.00 -17.31
C GLN A 237 15.46 -3.03 -17.85
N ALA A 238 15.01 -4.26 -18.15
CA ALA A 238 15.84 -5.29 -18.76
C ALA A 238 16.38 -4.85 -20.14
N SER A 239 15.53 -4.26 -20.98
CA SER A 239 15.95 -3.70 -22.27
C SER A 239 17.00 -2.60 -22.10
N SER A 240 16.73 -1.64 -21.20
CA SER A 240 17.65 -0.53 -20.92
C SER A 240 19.00 -1.02 -20.40
N THR A 241 18.99 -2.05 -19.55
CA THR A 241 20.19 -2.70 -19.01
C THR A 241 21.01 -3.34 -20.13
N SER A 242 20.36 -4.03 -21.08
CA SER A 242 21.03 -4.58 -22.26
C SER A 242 21.64 -3.51 -23.15
N ASP A 243 20.98 -2.37 -23.33
CA ASP A 243 21.52 -1.24 -24.08
C ASP A 243 22.74 -0.62 -23.40
N ILE A 244 22.70 -0.48 -22.07
CA ILE A 244 23.84 0.00 -21.28
C ILE A 244 25.03 -0.95 -21.43
N SER A 245 24.84 -2.26 -21.31
CA SER A 245 25.91 -3.25 -21.54
C SER A 245 26.54 -3.11 -22.93
N ARG A 246 25.73 -2.93 -23.98
CA ARG A 246 26.25 -2.68 -25.33
C ARG A 246 27.07 -1.40 -25.41
N LEU A 247 26.59 -0.31 -24.83
CA LEU A 247 27.31 0.98 -24.81
C LEU A 247 28.63 0.90 -24.02
N VAL A 248 28.69 0.11 -22.95
CA VAL A 248 29.92 -0.15 -22.20
C VAL A 248 30.92 -0.93 -23.06
N GLN A 249 30.47 -1.91 -23.83
CA GLN A 249 31.31 -2.65 -24.77
C GLN A 249 31.85 -1.74 -25.89
N GLU A 250 30.99 -0.92 -26.51
CA GLU A 250 31.42 0.08 -27.49
C GLU A 250 32.43 1.08 -26.89
N THR A 251 32.27 1.43 -25.61
CA THR A 251 33.22 2.28 -24.90
C THR A 251 34.58 1.59 -24.77
N HIS A 252 34.63 0.30 -24.45
CA HIS A 252 35.88 -0.46 -24.41
C HIS A 252 36.61 -0.48 -25.75
N GLU A 253 35.91 -0.71 -26.85
CA GLU A 253 36.49 -0.70 -28.20
C GLU A 253 37.06 0.67 -28.58
N ARG A 254 36.35 1.75 -28.21
CA ARG A 254 36.82 3.12 -28.41
C ARG A 254 38.05 3.42 -27.55
N LEU A 255 38.08 2.95 -26.31
CA LEU A 255 39.23 3.09 -25.42
C LEU A 255 40.48 2.41 -26.00
N GLU A 256 40.35 1.20 -26.54
CA GLU A 256 41.45 0.50 -27.22
C GLU A 256 41.96 1.25 -28.44
N THR A 257 41.04 1.74 -29.29
CA THR A 257 41.40 2.52 -30.48
C THR A 257 42.19 3.77 -30.10
N MET A 258 41.74 4.49 -29.09
CA MET A 258 42.38 5.72 -28.64
C MET A 258 43.70 5.45 -27.89
N ASN A 259 43.83 4.31 -27.19
CA ASN A 259 45.12 3.87 -26.64
C ASN A 259 46.16 3.62 -27.74
N ASN A 260 45.77 2.98 -28.84
CA ASN A 260 46.64 2.80 -30.01
C ASN A 260 47.03 4.14 -30.64
N SER A 261 46.10 5.09 -30.76
CA SER A 261 46.40 6.44 -31.24
C SER A 261 47.37 7.19 -30.32
N LEU A 262 47.27 7.03 -29.00
CA LEU A 262 48.21 7.62 -28.04
C LEU A 262 49.62 7.04 -28.19
N TYR A 263 49.76 5.72 -28.40
CA TYR A 263 51.08 5.13 -28.71
C TYR A 263 51.69 5.68 -29.98
N GLN A 264 50.90 5.88 -31.04
CA GLN A 264 51.38 6.48 -32.29
C GLN A 264 51.80 7.94 -32.08
N LEU A 265 51.00 8.72 -31.34
CA LEU A 265 51.32 10.11 -31.03
C LEU A 265 52.56 10.25 -30.16
N GLU A 266 52.79 9.34 -29.20
CA GLU A 266 54.01 9.32 -28.40
C GLU A 266 55.25 9.04 -29.27
N ALA A 267 55.18 8.07 -30.18
CA ALA A 267 56.27 7.78 -31.10
C ALA A 267 56.58 8.99 -32.02
N GLN A 268 55.52 9.67 -32.51
CA GLN A 268 55.65 10.89 -33.29
C GLN A 268 56.24 12.04 -32.47
N SER A 269 55.79 12.24 -31.24
CA SER A 269 56.31 13.26 -30.31
C SER A 269 57.79 13.03 -29.99
N THR A 270 58.19 11.78 -29.78
CA THR A 270 59.60 11.40 -29.57
C THR A 270 60.45 11.71 -30.79
N THR A 271 59.95 11.38 -31.98
CA THR A 271 60.63 11.69 -33.25
C THR A 271 60.75 13.20 -33.48
N ALA A 272 59.69 13.96 -33.19
CA ALA A 272 59.68 15.42 -33.26
C ALA A 272 60.68 16.04 -32.27
N ASN A 273 60.78 15.50 -31.06
CA ASN A 273 61.73 15.96 -30.05
C ASN A 273 63.18 15.75 -30.52
N SER A 274 63.49 14.55 -31.04
CA SER A 274 64.80 14.24 -31.61
C SER A 274 65.14 15.16 -32.80
N SER A 275 64.19 15.39 -33.70
CA SER A 275 64.39 16.24 -34.88
C SER A 275 64.59 17.70 -34.51
N THR A 276 63.84 18.18 -33.52
CA THR A 276 63.94 19.56 -33.01
C THR A 276 65.26 19.78 -32.29
N THR A 277 65.72 18.80 -31.50
CA THR A 277 67.02 18.85 -30.83
C THR A 277 68.16 18.90 -31.86
N SER A 278 68.16 17.98 -32.82
CA SER A 278 69.17 17.95 -33.89
C SER A 278 69.14 19.22 -34.75
N GLY A 279 67.95 19.73 -35.07
CA GLY A 279 67.78 21.00 -35.79
C GLY A 279 68.33 22.19 -35.01
N GLY A 280 68.09 22.24 -33.69
CA GLY A 280 68.66 23.26 -32.80
C GLY A 280 70.18 23.23 -32.79
N GLU A 281 70.78 22.05 -32.63
CA GLU A 281 72.25 21.86 -32.68
C GLU A 281 72.85 22.35 -34.01
N LYS A 282 72.18 22.05 -35.14
CA LYS A 282 72.64 22.49 -36.47
C LYS A 282 72.55 24.01 -36.65
N ILE A 283 71.55 24.65 -36.06
CA ILE A 283 71.43 26.11 -36.06
C ILE A 283 72.50 26.75 -35.16
N ASP A 284 72.84 26.12 -34.04
CA ASP A 284 73.95 26.56 -33.19
C ASP A 284 75.29 26.51 -33.92
N GLU A 285 75.57 25.41 -34.62
CA GLU A 285 76.76 25.26 -35.48
C GLU A 285 76.80 26.33 -36.59
N LEU A 286 75.66 26.62 -37.23
CA LEU A 286 75.54 27.67 -38.25
C LEU A 286 75.80 29.06 -37.66
N TYR A 287 75.30 29.33 -36.46
CA TYR A 287 75.51 30.61 -35.78
C TYR A 287 76.99 30.86 -35.49
N GLU A 288 77.70 29.85 -34.96
CA GLU A 288 79.15 29.92 -34.75
C GLU A 288 79.92 30.10 -36.06
N THR A 289 79.54 29.38 -37.11
CA THR A 289 80.15 29.50 -38.44
C THR A 289 80.00 30.91 -39.01
N ILE A 290 78.81 31.51 -38.88
CA ILE A 290 78.54 32.89 -39.31
C ILE A 290 79.39 33.88 -38.52
N ALA A 291 79.49 33.71 -37.19
CA ALA A 291 80.30 34.57 -36.34
C ALA A 291 81.79 34.50 -36.74
N GLN A 292 82.32 33.30 -36.99
CA GLN A 292 83.69 33.12 -37.46
C GLN A 292 83.91 33.77 -38.83
N PHE A 293 82.93 33.66 -39.73
CA PHE A 293 83.03 34.29 -41.05
C PHE A 293 83.01 35.82 -40.97
N GLN A 294 82.21 36.40 -40.06
CA GLN A 294 82.24 37.86 -39.80
C GLN A 294 83.62 38.33 -39.35
N LEU A 295 84.30 37.56 -38.50
CA LEU A 295 85.69 37.84 -38.09
C LEU A 295 86.63 37.78 -39.30
N SER A 296 86.57 36.73 -40.12
CA SER A 296 87.41 36.61 -41.32
C SER A 296 87.21 37.76 -42.31
N VAL A 297 85.97 38.21 -42.51
CA VAL A 297 85.66 39.37 -43.37
C VAL A 297 86.20 40.66 -42.77
N LYS A 298 86.17 40.81 -41.44
CA LYS A 298 86.77 41.96 -40.77
C LYS A 298 88.30 41.95 -40.96
N ASP A 299 88.95 40.83 -40.69
CA ASP A 299 90.41 40.68 -40.82
C ASP A 299 90.89 40.96 -42.26
N MET A 300 90.18 40.43 -43.25
CA MET A 300 90.47 40.71 -44.66
C MET A 300 90.28 42.22 -44.99
N SER A 301 89.33 42.91 -44.36
CA SER A 301 89.10 44.34 -44.60
C SER A 301 90.25 45.16 -44.04
N GLU A 302 90.76 44.80 -42.86
CA GLU A 302 91.95 45.39 -42.24
C GLU A 302 93.21 45.15 -43.10
N GLN A 303 93.35 43.95 -43.68
CA GLN A 303 94.46 43.66 -44.61
C GLN A 303 94.38 44.48 -45.90
N MET A 304 93.19 44.72 -46.44
CA MET A 304 93.00 45.56 -47.62
C MET A 304 93.31 47.03 -47.33
N GLU A 305 92.99 47.52 -46.13
CA GLU A 305 93.37 48.85 -45.68
C GLU A 305 94.89 48.99 -45.51
N ALA A 306 95.56 47.96 -44.99
CA ALA A 306 97.02 47.94 -44.94
C ALA A 306 97.65 47.94 -46.35
N LEU A 307 97.07 47.20 -47.31
CA LEU A 307 97.53 47.17 -48.70
C LEU A 307 97.38 48.54 -49.39
N ASP A 308 96.25 49.23 -49.18
CA ASP A 308 96.03 50.62 -49.64
C ASP A 308 97.16 51.54 -49.15
N GLY A 309 97.52 51.44 -47.87
CA GLY A 309 98.64 52.17 -47.30
C GLY A 309 99.98 51.86 -48.00
N VAL A 310 100.28 50.58 -48.24
CA VAL A 310 101.51 50.18 -48.97
C VAL A 310 101.52 50.72 -50.40
N ILE A 311 100.41 50.63 -51.14
CA ILE A 311 100.31 51.15 -52.51
C ILE A 311 100.58 52.66 -52.54
N ARG A 312 100.00 53.43 -51.61
CA ARG A 312 100.25 54.88 -51.50
C ARG A 312 101.71 55.20 -51.22
N HIS A 313 102.32 54.50 -50.27
CA HIS A 313 103.75 54.67 -49.96
C HIS A 313 104.65 54.37 -51.17
N VAL A 314 104.37 53.30 -51.94
CA VAL A 314 105.13 52.97 -53.14
C VAL A 314 104.88 53.98 -54.27
N SER A 315 103.66 54.54 -54.38
CA SER A 315 103.34 55.60 -55.33
C SER A 315 104.16 56.87 -55.06
N GLU A 316 104.30 57.28 -53.80
CA GLU A 316 105.15 58.43 -53.39
C GLU A 316 106.64 58.22 -53.74
N PHE A 317 107.16 57.00 -53.56
CA PHE A 317 108.52 56.66 -53.97
C PHE A 317 108.68 56.70 -55.49
N THR A 318 107.72 56.17 -56.23
CA THR A 318 107.72 56.17 -57.71
C THR A 318 107.67 57.59 -58.26
N GLU A 319 106.83 58.47 -57.70
CA GLU A 319 106.79 59.89 -58.08
C GLU A 319 108.13 60.59 -57.80
N SER A 320 108.79 60.24 -56.69
CA SER A 320 110.14 60.74 -56.38
C SER A 320 111.18 60.27 -57.40
N ILE A 321 111.09 59.03 -57.90
CA ILE A 321 111.96 58.52 -58.97
C ILE A 321 111.73 59.29 -60.27
N VAL A 322 110.46 59.57 -60.64
CA VAL A 322 110.14 60.40 -61.81
C VAL A 322 110.78 61.78 -61.69
N ARG A 323 110.69 62.42 -60.51
CA ARG A 323 111.34 63.72 -60.24
C ARG A 323 112.86 63.64 -60.40
N ILE A 324 113.51 62.64 -59.78
CA ILE A 324 114.98 62.45 -59.86
C ILE A 324 115.40 62.19 -61.31
N ALA A 325 114.66 61.35 -62.05
CA ALA A 325 114.93 61.06 -63.45
C ALA A 325 114.80 62.32 -64.32
N SER A 326 113.78 63.15 -64.09
CA SER A 326 113.60 64.43 -64.78
C SER A 326 114.75 65.41 -64.50
N GLU A 327 115.15 65.56 -63.22
CA GLU A 327 116.30 66.39 -62.84
C GLU A 327 117.61 65.86 -63.45
N THR A 328 117.82 64.54 -63.43
CA THR A 328 119.00 63.89 -64.02
C THR A 328 119.04 64.09 -65.54
N ASN A 329 117.88 64.01 -66.20
CA ASN A 329 117.75 64.26 -67.64
C ASN A 329 118.11 65.72 -67.97
N LEU A 330 117.65 66.68 -67.17
CA LEU A 330 118.01 68.10 -67.31
C LEU A 330 119.51 68.36 -67.06
N LEU A 331 120.08 67.74 -66.02
CA LEU A 331 121.51 67.80 -65.72
C LEU A 331 122.35 67.21 -66.87
N ALA A 332 121.95 66.05 -67.38
CA ALA A 332 122.62 65.39 -68.50
C ALA A 332 122.50 66.21 -69.79
N LEU A 333 121.35 66.82 -70.05
CA LEU A 333 121.15 67.74 -71.18
C LEU A 333 122.09 68.95 -71.09
N ASN A 334 122.16 69.59 -69.91
CA ASN A 334 123.08 70.71 -69.67
C ASN A 334 124.54 70.29 -69.86
N ALA A 335 124.93 69.10 -69.38
CA ALA A 335 126.26 68.54 -69.56
C ALA A 335 126.58 68.23 -71.03
N SER A 336 125.62 67.68 -71.80
CA SER A 336 125.78 67.46 -73.24
C SER A 336 125.96 68.77 -74.01
N ILE A 337 125.23 69.83 -73.62
CA ILE A 337 125.38 71.17 -74.21
C ILE A 337 126.78 71.74 -73.94
N GLU A 338 127.25 71.69 -72.68
CA GLU A 338 128.56 72.22 -72.31
C GLU A 338 129.71 71.39 -72.91
N ALA A 339 129.55 70.07 -73.03
CA ALA A 339 130.48 69.19 -73.72
C ALA A 339 130.57 69.49 -75.23
N ALA A 340 129.44 69.82 -75.88
CA ALA A 340 129.45 70.29 -77.27
C ALA A 340 130.14 71.65 -77.41
N ARG A 341 130.00 72.53 -76.40
CA ARG A 341 130.64 73.85 -76.34
C ARG A 341 132.17 73.78 -76.20
N ALA A 342 132.68 72.76 -75.53
CA ALA A 342 134.12 72.49 -75.36
C ALA A 342 134.81 71.89 -76.62
N GLY A 343 134.07 71.63 -77.71
CA GLY A 343 134.63 71.16 -78.98
C GLY A 343 135.27 69.76 -78.89
N GLU A 344 136.44 69.58 -79.51
CA GLU A 344 137.15 68.28 -79.55
C GLU A 344 137.53 67.77 -78.14
N SER A 345 137.86 68.66 -77.20
CA SER A 345 138.18 68.30 -75.81
C SER A 345 136.98 67.78 -75.01
N GLY A 346 135.75 68.04 -75.47
CA GLY A 346 134.50 67.63 -74.81
C GLY A 346 133.88 66.33 -75.32
N ARG A 347 134.42 65.71 -76.39
CA ARG A 347 133.81 64.53 -77.04
C ARG A 347 133.55 63.36 -76.08
N GLY A 348 134.49 63.04 -75.20
CA GLY A 348 134.33 61.97 -74.22
C GLY A 348 133.21 62.26 -73.21
N PHE A 349 133.12 63.50 -72.74
CA PHE A 349 132.05 63.96 -71.84
C PHE A 349 130.67 63.99 -72.52
N ALA A 350 130.61 64.34 -73.81
CA ALA A 350 129.36 64.35 -74.57
C ALA A 350 128.75 62.95 -74.69
N VAL A 351 129.57 61.91 -74.87
CA VAL A 351 129.13 60.51 -74.91
C VAL A 351 128.57 60.08 -73.55
N VAL A 352 129.27 60.38 -72.46
CA VAL A 352 128.81 60.05 -71.10
C VAL A 352 127.50 60.77 -70.78
N ALA A 353 127.41 62.07 -71.08
CA ALA A 353 126.19 62.85 -70.85
C ALA A 353 125.01 62.32 -71.68
N GLY A 354 125.22 61.90 -72.92
CA GLY A 354 124.19 61.24 -73.74
C GLY A 354 123.72 59.90 -73.15
N GLU A 355 124.62 59.09 -72.61
CA GLU A 355 124.24 57.82 -71.96
C GLU A 355 123.49 58.06 -70.63
N VAL A 356 123.92 59.04 -69.83
CA VAL A 356 123.19 59.46 -68.61
C VAL A 356 121.80 59.97 -68.95
N ARG A 357 121.67 60.76 -70.03
CA ARG A 357 120.37 61.25 -70.51
C ARG A 357 119.46 60.10 -70.88
N LYS A 358 119.96 59.11 -71.63
CA LYS A 358 119.22 57.92 -72.03
C LYS A 358 118.81 57.06 -70.83
N LEU A 359 119.69 56.91 -69.82
CA LEU A 359 119.37 56.23 -68.56
C LEU A 359 118.28 56.97 -67.77
N ALA A 360 118.30 58.29 -67.76
CA ALA A 360 117.29 59.12 -67.12
C ALA A 360 115.92 59.01 -67.83
N GLU A 361 115.88 59.10 -69.17
CA GLU A 361 114.68 58.86 -69.97
C GLU A 361 114.11 57.45 -69.73
N LEU A 362 114.98 56.42 -69.70
CA LEU A 362 114.58 55.04 -69.40
C LEU A 362 114.04 54.89 -67.97
N SER A 363 114.66 55.55 -66.99
CA SER A 363 114.22 55.53 -65.59
C SER A 363 112.85 56.18 -65.41
N ALA A 364 112.62 57.32 -66.08
CA ALA A 364 111.31 57.99 -66.10
C ALA A 364 110.24 57.09 -66.72
N GLY A 365 110.49 56.52 -67.91
CA GLY A 365 109.52 55.62 -68.55
C GLY A 365 109.23 54.34 -67.74
N THR A 366 110.23 53.83 -67.00
CA THR A 366 110.02 52.69 -66.08
C THR A 366 109.19 53.09 -64.88
N ALA A 367 109.42 54.28 -64.31
CA ALA A 367 108.65 54.79 -63.18
C ALA A 367 107.20 55.14 -63.57
N ASP A 368 106.96 55.62 -64.79
CA ASP A 368 105.61 55.83 -65.30
C ASP A 368 104.85 54.50 -65.43
N ALA A 369 105.49 53.45 -65.96
CA ALA A 369 104.90 52.11 -66.03
C ALA A 369 104.61 51.52 -64.64
N ILE A 370 105.47 51.78 -63.65
CA ILE A 370 105.21 51.40 -62.24
C ILE A 370 104.00 52.18 -61.71
N SER A 371 103.87 53.47 -62.02
CA SER A 371 102.75 54.30 -61.58
C SER A 371 101.42 53.79 -62.13
N GLU A 372 101.35 53.46 -63.43
CA GLU A 372 100.17 52.86 -64.05
C GLU A 372 99.78 51.53 -63.37
N GLN A 373 100.78 50.69 -63.05
CA GLN A 373 100.54 49.43 -62.36
C GLN A 373 100.02 49.64 -60.92
N LEU A 374 100.51 50.66 -60.22
CA LEU A 374 100.05 51.02 -58.87
C LEU A 374 98.62 51.57 -58.90
N GLU A 375 98.25 52.38 -59.89
CA GLU A 375 96.86 52.84 -60.07
C GLU A 375 95.91 51.67 -60.32
N SER A 376 96.32 50.71 -61.16
CA SER A 376 95.55 49.48 -61.40
C SER A 376 95.39 48.66 -60.11
N MET A 377 96.46 48.50 -59.31
CA MET A 377 96.39 47.83 -58.00
C MET A 377 95.47 48.56 -57.02
N GLN A 378 95.49 49.89 -57.00
CA GLN A 378 94.62 50.71 -56.16
C GLN A 378 93.14 50.49 -56.52
N GLN A 379 92.79 50.53 -57.82
CA GLN A 379 91.44 50.27 -58.29
C GLN A 379 90.97 48.86 -57.90
N GLN A 380 91.86 47.86 -58.00
CA GLN A 380 91.55 46.49 -57.60
C GLN A 380 91.33 46.36 -56.09
N ALA A 381 92.11 47.06 -55.27
CA ALA A 381 91.95 47.12 -53.81
C ALA A 381 90.60 47.77 -53.43
N ASP A 382 90.23 48.87 -54.09
CA ASP A 382 88.95 49.57 -53.88
C ASP A 382 87.75 48.69 -54.24
N ALA A 383 87.81 48.03 -55.40
CA ALA A 383 86.79 47.09 -55.83
C ALA A 383 86.64 45.93 -54.83
N THR A 384 87.76 45.40 -54.33
CA THR A 384 87.77 44.33 -53.34
C THR A 384 87.13 44.79 -52.02
N ARG A 385 87.48 45.98 -51.50
CA ARG A 385 86.80 46.56 -50.32
C ARG A 385 85.29 46.72 -50.52
N GLY A 386 84.87 47.16 -51.71
CA GLY A 386 83.45 47.26 -52.05
C GLY A 386 82.71 45.92 -51.91
N LEU A 387 83.29 44.85 -52.46
CA LEU A 387 82.77 43.48 -52.33
C LEU A 387 82.73 43.03 -50.87
N MET A 388 83.78 43.30 -50.11
CA MET A 388 83.87 42.96 -48.70
C MET A 388 82.80 43.63 -47.83
N ASN A 389 82.54 44.92 -48.06
CA ASN A 389 81.44 45.63 -47.40
C ASN A 389 80.07 45.03 -47.75
N GLY A 390 79.87 44.60 -49.00
CA GLY A 390 78.68 43.87 -49.41
C GLY A 390 78.50 42.55 -48.65
N ILE A 391 79.57 41.75 -48.56
CA ILE A 391 79.60 40.49 -47.81
C ILE A 391 79.32 40.73 -46.32
N GLY A 392 79.91 41.76 -45.72
CA GLY A 392 79.67 42.10 -44.30
C GLY A 392 78.20 42.43 -43.99
N LYS A 393 77.54 43.19 -44.86
CA LYS A 393 76.09 43.47 -44.75
C LYS A 393 75.27 42.18 -44.87
N GLN A 394 75.60 41.33 -45.84
CA GLN A 394 74.89 40.07 -46.05
C GLN A 394 75.07 39.12 -44.84
N MET A 395 76.26 39.08 -44.26
CA MET A 395 76.54 38.26 -43.08
C MET A 395 75.81 38.76 -41.82
N THR A 396 75.66 40.07 -41.66
CA THR A 396 74.83 40.66 -40.59
C THR A 396 73.37 40.22 -40.74
N SER A 397 72.84 40.21 -41.97
CA SER A 397 71.50 39.70 -42.25
C SER A 397 71.39 38.19 -41.96
N SER A 398 72.37 37.39 -42.37
CA SER A 398 72.41 35.95 -42.09
C SER A 398 72.44 35.66 -40.59
N SER A 399 73.24 36.40 -39.82
CA SER A 399 73.31 36.29 -38.35
C SER A 399 71.96 36.54 -37.69
N ARG A 400 71.22 37.57 -38.14
CA ARG A 400 69.86 37.85 -37.64
C ARG A 400 68.91 36.70 -37.97
N ILE A 401 68.87 36.21 -39.22
CA ILE A 401 68.00 35.11 -39.63
C ILE A 401 68.29 33.84 -38.82
N THR A 402 69.57 33.52 -38.60
CA THR A 402 69.97 32.36 -37.80
C THR A 402 69.55 32.51 -36.34
N THR A 403 69.61 33.72 -35.78
CA THR A 403 69.11 34.01 -34.42
C THR A 403 67.60 33.82 -34.33
N ASP A 404 66.84 34.40 -35.26
CA ASP A 404 65.38 34.24 -35.33
C ASP A 404 65.00 32.75 -35.46
N THR A 405 65.76 31.99 -36.26
CA THR A 405 65.56 30.54 -36.45
C THR A 405 65.87 29.75 -35.18
N ARG A 406 66.93 30.12 -34.44
CA ARG A 406 67.28 29.51 -33.14
C ARG A 406 66.14 29.67 -32.14
N GLU A 407 65.58 30.87 -32.03
CA GLU A 407 64.42 31.14 -31.15
C GLU A 407 63.20 30.31 -31.57
N ALA A 408 62.92 30.19 -32.87
CA ALA A 408 61.83 29.36 -33.37
C ALA A 408 61.99 27.88 -32.96
N PHE A 409 63.20 27.31 -33.07
CA PHE A 409 63.47 25.95 -32.62
C PHE A 409 63.31 25.77 -31.10
N ALA A 410 63.68 26.78 -30.30
CA ALA A 410 63.47 26.75 -28.86
C ALA A 410 61.97 26.70 -28.50
N VAL A 411 61.14 27.47 -29.20
CA VAL A 411 59.67 27.42 -29.05
C VAL A 411 59.13 26.06 -29.46
N VAL A 412 59.55 25.51 -30.61
CA VAL A 412 59.12 24.18 -31.06
C VAL A 412 59.47 23.11 -30.01
N ARG A 413 60.67 23.16 -29.42
CA ARG A 413 61.08 22.22 -28.36
C ARG A 413 60.13 22.26 -27.16
N LEU A 414 59.83 23.46 -26.66
CA LEU A 414 58.88 23.64 -25.54
C LEU A 414 57.49 23.10 -25.89
N THR A 415 57.01 23.30 -27.11
CA THR A 415 55.70 22.76 -27.53
C THR A 415 55.69 21.24 -27.61
N VAL A 416 56.79 20.60 -28.02
CA VAL A 416 56.92 19.14 -28.05
C VAL A 416 57.00 18.57 -26.63
N GLU A 417 57.69 19.24 -25.71
CA GLU A 417 57.70 18.85 -24.29
C GLU A 417 56.31 18.93 -23.65
N GLN A 418 55.54 19.98 -23.94
CA GLN A 418 54.16 20.12 -23.49
C GLN A 418 53.23 19.06 -24.09
N LEU A 419 53.46 18.68 -25.35
CA LEU A 419 52.73 17.59 -25.99
C LEU A 419 52.99 16.26 -25.25
N ALA A 420 54.23 15.97 -24.88
CA ALA A 420 54.58 14.77 -24.12
C ALA A 420 53.84 14.71 -22.76
N GLN A 421 53.81 15.82 -22.02
CA GLN A 421 53.04 15.91 -20.76
C GLN A 421 51.53 15.72 -20.98
N SER A 422 50.98 16.29 -22.06
CA SER A 422 49.57 16.13 -22.40
C SER A 422 49.22 14.67 -22.73
N LEU A 423 50.12 13.95 -23.40
CA LEU A 423 49.94 12.53 -23.72
C LEU A 423 49.92 11.67 -22.44
N GLU A 424 50.74 11.98 -21.44
CA GLU A 424 50.70 11.33 -20.14
C GLU A 424 49.35 11.56 -19.44
N HIS A 425 48.87 12.81 -19.40
CA HIS A 425 47.57 13.13 -18.84
C HIS A 425 46.39 12.42 -19.54
N TYR A 426 46.45 12.28 -20.87
CA TYR A 426 45.45 11.51 -21.62
C TYR A 426 45.48 10.02 -21.25
N ARG A 427 46.65 9.42 -20.98
CA ARG A 427 46.74 8.02 -20.52
C ARG A 427 46.08 7.81 -19.16
N ASP A 428 46.31 8.73 -18.22
CA ASP A 428 45.70 8.66 -16.89
C ASP A 428 44.17 8.75 -17.00
N THR A 429 43.69 9.69 -17.81
CA THR A 429 42.26 9.87 -18.08
C THR A 429 41.64 8.60 -18.68
N MET A 430 42.32 7.95 -19.62
CA MET A 430 41.85 6.70 -20.21
C MET A 430 41.79 5.55 -19.22
N THR A 431 42.77 5.47 -18.33
CA THR A 431 42.78 4.47 -17.26
C THR A 431 41.60 4.69 -16.31
N ALA A 432 41.30 5.94 -15.96
CA ALA A 432 40.14 6.30 -15.16
C ALA A 432 38.81 5.95 -15.85
N ILE A 433 38.66 6.25 -17.14
CA ILE A 433 37.46 5.90 -17.91
C ILE A 433 37.30 4.38 -17.99
N ARG A 434 38.38 3.62 -18.21
CA ARG A 434 38.32 2.15 -18.20
C ARG A 434 37.82 1.61 -16.86
N GLY A 435 38.32 2.14 -15.74
CA GLY A 435 37.86 1.77 -14.40
C GLY A 435 36.39 2.10 -14.14
N ALA A 436 35.93 3.27 -14.60
CA ALA A 436 34.53 3.67 -14.51
C ALA A 436 33.63 2.76 -15.36
N SER A 437 34.03 2.45 -16.60
CA SER A 437 33.29 1.54 -17.48
C SER A 437 33.12 0.14 -16.88
N SER A 438 34.18 -0.41 -16.28
CA SER A 438 34.10 -1.70 -15.57
C SER A 438 33.17 -1.64 -14.35
N SER A 439 33.14 -0.52 -13.62
CA SER A 439 32.21 -0.34 -12.50
C SER A 439 30.75 -0.26 -12.97
N ILE A 440 30.50 0.39 -14.11
CA ILE A 440 29.17 0.45 -14.74
C ILE A 440 28.74 -0.95 -15.19
N GLU A 441 29.65 -1.75 -15.77
CA GLU A 441 29.38 -3.13 -16.16
C GLU A 441 28.87 -3.97 -14.98
N SER A 442 29.60 -3.99 -13.85
CA SER A 442 29.19 -4.74 -12.66
C SER A 442 27.86 -4.24 -12.05
N ALA A 443 27.63 -2.92 -12.08
CA ALA A 443 26.35 -2.36 -11.63
C ALA A 443 25.20 -2.79 -12.56
N THR A 444 25.45 -2.84 -13.87
CA THR A 444 24.49 -3.26 -14.89
C THR A 444 24.14 -4.75 -14.75
N GLU A 445 25.12 -5.61 -14.48
CA GLU A 445 24.89 -7.03 -14.16
C GLU A 445 24.02 -7.20 -12.90
N SER A 446 24.28 -6.40 -11.87
CA SER A 446 23.49 -6.42 -10.63
C SER A 446 22.03 -5.99 -10.89
N VAL A 447 21.82 -4.96 -11.71
CA VAL A 447 20.47 -4.52 -12.12
C VAL A 447 19.77 -5.59 -12.95
N ALA A 448 20.48 -6.25 -13.88
CA ALA A 448 19.94 -7.35 -14.67
C ALA A 448 19.42 -8.49 -13.78
N ALA A 449 20.23 -8.89 -12.78
CA ALA A 449 19.87 -9.94 -11.83
C ALA A 449 18.63 -9.56 -10.99
N VAL A 450 18.56 -8.32 -10.48
CA VAL A 450 17.40 -7.81 -9.74
C VAL A 450 16.16 -7.74 -10.64
N SER A 451 16.31 -7.33 -11.90
CA SER A 451 15.20 -7.28 -12.86
C SER A 451 14.64 -8.67 -13.13
N GLN A 452 15.50 -9.68 -13.34
CA GLN A 452 15.07 -11.07 -13.51
C GLN A 452 14.34 -11.63 -12.28
N GLN A 453 14.88 -11.39 -11.09
CA GLN A 453 14.24 -11.81 -9.85
C GLN A 453 12.88 -11.12 -9.66
N SER A 454 12.79 -9.84 -10.01
CA SER A 454 11.54 -9.07 -9.93
C SER A 454 10.48 -9.64 -10.86
N SER A 455 10.83 -9.95 -12.11
CA SER A 455 9.92 -10.60 -13.06
C SER A 455 9.40 -11.94 -12.53
N ALA A 456 10.28 -12.81 -12.02
CA ALA A 456 9.87 -14.09 -11.43
C ALA A 456 8.93 -13.91 -10.24
N THR A 457 9.23 -12.95 -9.36
CA THR A 457 8.39 -12.65 -8.19
C THR A 457 7.02 -12.11 -8.60
N LEU A 458 6.94 -11.30 -9.66
CA LEU A 458 5.68 -10.77 -10.18
C LEU A 458 4.82 -11.85 -10.81
N GLU A 459 5.42 -12.83 -11.50
CA GLU A 459 4.68 -13.99 -12.01
C GLU A 459 4.03 -14.79 -10.87
N GLU A 460 4.78 -15.06 -9.79
CA GLU A 460 4.26 -15.75 -8.60
C GLU A 460 3.15 -14.95 -7.90
N LEU A 461 3.32 -13.64 -7.75
CA LEU A 461 2.32 -12.76 -7.15
C LEU A 461 1.05 -12.67 -8.00
N SER A 462 1.19 -12.61 -9.33
CA SER A 462 0.06 -12.58 -10.27
C SER A 462 -0.75 -13.89 -10.20
N ALA A 463 -0.07 -15.04 -10.15
CA ALA A 463 -0.72 -16.34 -9.94
C ALA A 463 -1.44 -16.42 -8.59
N THR A 464 -0.83 -15.88 -7.54
CA THR A 464 -1.41 -15.84 -6.18
C THR A 464 -2.66 -14.97 -6.14
N ILE A 465 -2.63 -13.78 -6.74
CA ILE A 465 -3.80 -12.88 -6.81
C ILE A 465 -4.94 -13.51 -7.61
N THR A 466 -4.63 -14.18 -8.72
CA THR A 466 -5.64 -14.89 -9.51
C THR A 466 -6.34 -15.96 -8.64
N THR A 467 -5.56 -16.73 -7.88
CA THR A 467 -6.09 -17.74 -6.96
C THR A 467 -6.95 -17.13 -5.85
N LEU A 468 -6.50 -16.02 -5.24
CA LEU A 468 -7.25 -15.30 -4.21
C LEU A 468 -8.57 -14.71 -4.74
N ALA A 469 -8.55 -14.17 -5.96
CA ALA A 469 -9.73 -13.65 -6.63
C ALA A 469 -10.78 -14.75 -6.86
N GLU A 470 -10.36 -15.93 -7.38
CA GLU A 470 -11.25 -17.08 -7.54
C GLU A 470 -11.82 -17.59 -6.21
N GLN A 471 -10.99 -17.68 -5.17
CA GLN A 471 -11.43 -18.11 -3.84
C GLN A 471 -12.46 -17.16 -3.22
N ASN A 472 -12.24 -15.84 -3.40
CA ASN A 472 -13.16 -14.82 -2.90
C ASN A 472 -14.49 -14.84 -3.66
N GLU A 473 -14.47 -15.07 -4.98
CA GLU A 473 -15.69 -15.23 -5.78
C GLU A 473 -16.52 -16.46 -5.35
N ARG A 474 -15.85 -17.61 -5.13
CA ARG A 474 -16.51 -18.81 -4.58
C ARG A 474 -17.11 -18.55 -3.19
N THR A 475 -16.42 -17.77 -2.36
CA THR A 475 -16.89 -17.40 -1.02
C THR A 475 -18.14 -16.51 -1.12
N LEU A 476 -18.13 -15.52 -2.00
CA LEU A 476 -19.28 -14.65 -2.27
C LEU A 476 -20.50 -15.46 -2.75
N GLN A 477 -20.30 -16.44 -3.63
CA GLN A 477 -21.38 -17.32 -4.08
C GLN A 477 -22.01 -18.11 -2.92
N ARG A 478 -21.18 -18.72 -2.07
CA ARG A 478 -21.64 -19.45 -0.87
C ARG A 478 -22.37 -18.55 0.13
N ILE A 479 -21.94 -17.31 0.30
CA ILE A 479 -22.61 -16.33 1.16
C ILE A 479 -23.98 -15.98 0.60
N LYS A 480 -24.12 -15.78 -0.72
CA LYS A 480 -25.41 -15.52 -1.36
C LYS A 480 -26.38 -16.69 -1.19
N GLU A 481 -25.92 -17.93 -1.37
CA GLU A 481 -26.72 -19.15 -1.11
C GLU A 481 -27.16 -19.25 0.36
N THR A 482 -26.24 -18.98 1.29
CA THR A 482 -26.52 -19.00 2.73
C THR A 482 -27.50 -17.89 3.12
N SER A 483 -27.33 -16.68 2.58
CA SER A 483 -28.22 -15.54 2.80
C SER A 483 -29.64 -15.84 2.31
N GLY A 484 -29.78 -16.47 1.14
CA GLY A 484 -31.08 -16.92 0.62
C GLY A 484 -31.77 -17.92 1.54
N SER A 485 -31.00 -18.87 2.10
CA SER A 485 -31.49 -19.88 3.05
C SER A 485 -31.90 -19.27 4.40
N VAL A 486 -31.13 -18.30 4.90
CA VAL A 486 -31.43 -17.53 6.12
C VAL A 486 -32.71 -16.72 5.93
N GLN A 487 -32.91 -16.10 4.77
CA GLN A 487 -34.11 -15.31 4.50
C GLN A 487 -35.39 -16.16 4.43
N THR A 488 -35.28 -17.42 3.99
CA THR A 488 -36.40 -18.39 4.01
C THR A 488 -36.73 -18.90 5.42
N LEU A 489 -35.79 -18.84 6.36
CA LEU A 489 -36.03 -19.18 7.77
C LEU A 489 -36.74 -18.08 8.56
N VAL A 490 -36.64 -16.82 8.10
CA VAL A 490 -37.30 -15.66 8.72
C VAL A 490 -38.72 -15.45 8.19
N SER A 491 -38.98 -15.81 6.92
CA SER A 491 -40.30 -15.74 6.28
C SER A 491 -41.22 -16.86 6.72
#